data_AF-A0A1G8GPP9-F1
#
_entry.id   AF-A0A1G8GPP9-F1
#
_cell.length_a   1.000
_cell.length_b   1.000
_cell.length_c   1.000
_cell.angle_alpha   90.00
_cell.angle_beta   90.00
_cell.angle_gamma   90.00
#
_symmetry.space_group_name_H-M   'P 1'
#
loop_
_entity.id
_entity.type
_entity.pdbx_description
1 polymer ?
#
loop_
_entity_poly.entity_id
_entity_poly.type
_entity_poly.pdbx_seq_one_letter_code
_entity_poly.pdbx_strand_id
1 'polypeptide(L)'
;MGLDLSHIVPTDAGETFEYFTVEELNSNPEFVRRYIQMFKEYEGEVVLFFNEIGYQRSGMNKEFYSAFENCKPYFDKKSVEKAMLYLKPNDPFGLNFKKDFVDNFVDGESVFYASW
;
A
#
# COMPACT_ATOMS: atom_id res chain seq x y z
N MET A 1 17.68 -4.39 -7.22
CA MET A 1 16.50 -3.71 -6.63
C MET A 1 15.28 -4.52 -7.06
N GLY A 2 14.61 -5.14 -6.10
CA GLY A 2 13.40 -5.92 -6.34
C GLY A 2 12.19 -5.01 -6.16
N LEU A 3 11.14 -5.21 -6.95
CA LEU A 3 9.86 -4.54 -6.73
C LEU A 3 9.06 -5.32 -5.69
N ASP A 4 8.54 -4.61 -4.71
CA ASP A 4 7.60 -5.10 -3.72
C ASP A 4 6.31 -4.28 -3.81
N LEU A 5 5.16 -4.96 -3.77
CA LEU A 5 3.83 -4.36 -3.78
C LEU A 5 3.14 -4.74 -2.48
N SER A 6 2.57 -3.77 -1.80
CA SER A 6 1.99 -3.94 -0.48
C SER A 6 0.55 -3.41 -0.48
N HIS A 7 -0.37 -4.22 0.02
CA HIS A 7 -1.72 -3.82 0.42
C HIS A 7 -1.81 -3.97 1.94
N ILE A 8 -2.02 -2.86 2.61
CA ILE A 8 -1.97 -2.76 4.06
C ILE A 8 -3.20 -2.02 4.61
N VAL A 9 -3.51 -2.23 5.89
CA VAL A 9 -4.59 -1.52 6.61
C VAL A 9 -4.11 -1.05 7.99
N PRO A 10 -4.60 0.10 8.51
CA PRO A 10 -4.23 0.58 9.83
C PRO A 10 -4.50 -0.45 10.94
N THR A 11 -3.64 -0.50 11.95
CA THR A 11 -3.78 -1.40 13.09
C THR A 11 -3.33 -0.77 14.40
N ASP A 12 -3.99 -1.16 15.49
CA ASP A 12 -3.58 -0.82 16.86
C ASP A 12 -2.60 -1.84 17.45
N ALA A 13 -2.42 -2.99 16.78
CA ALA A 13 -1.67 -4.13 17.27
C ALA A 13 -0.14 -3.91 17.17
N GLY A 14 0.45 -3.21 18.14
CA GLY A 14 1.90 -3.17 18.39
C GLY A 14 2.80 -2.80 17.20
N GLU A 15 4.11 -2.98 17.37
CA GLU A 15 5.12 -2.76 16.31
C GLU A 15 4.96 -3.82 15.21
N THR A 16 4.12 -3.52 14.22
CA THR A 16 4.20 -4.17 12.91
C THR A 16 5.45 -3.70 12.17
N PHE A 17 5.89 -4.44 11.15
CA PHE A 17 7.04 -4.04 10.33
C PHE A 17 6.77 -2.82 9.45
N GLU A 18 5.50 -2.47 9.24
CA GLU A 18 5.07 -1.40 8.33
C GLU A 18 4.44 -0.26 9.11
N TYR A 19 5.02 0.94 9.00
CA TYR A 19 4.49 2.18 9.54
C TYR A 19 4.68 3.33 8.54
N PHE A 20 3.83 4.34 8.64
CA PHE A 20 3.98 5.60 7.91
C PHE A 20 3.88 6.78 8.86
N THR A 21 4.72 7.78 8.65
CA THR A 21 4.61 9.08 9.31
C THR A 21 3.36 9.82 8.84
N VAL A 22 2.92 10.81 9.62
CA VAL A 22 1.86 11.74 9.19
C VAL A 22 2.21 12.42 7.86
N GLU A 23 3.49 12.74 7.64
CA GLU A 23 3.95 13.42 6.42
C GLU A 23 3.73 12.58 5.17
N GLU A 24 4.07 11.29 5.22
CA GLU A 24 3.89 10.37 4.09
C GLU A 24 2.41 10.15 3.75
N LEU A 25 1.53 10.20 4.76
CA LEU A 25 0.08 10.04 4.60
C LEU A 25 -0.64 11.35 4.21
N ASN A 26 0.05 12.50 4.17
CA ASN A 26 -0.58 13.80 3.90
C ASN A 26 -1.18 13.94 2.49
N SER A 27 -0.85 13.02 1.57
CA SER A 27 -1.52 12.93 0.27
C SER A 27 -3.02 12.61 0.38
N ASN A 28 -3.48 12.11 1.54
CA ASN A 28 -4.89 11.94 1.86
C ASN A 28 -5.22 12.44 3.29
N PRO A 29 -5.51 13.74 3.47
CA PRO A 29 -5.81 14.30 4.80
C PRO A 29 -7.05 13.71 5.48
N GLU A 30 -8.03 13.23 4.72
CA GLU A 30 -9.22 12.58 5.28
C GLU A 30 -8.89 11.22 5.88
N PHE A 31 -7.93 10.49 5.30
CA PHE A 31 -7.39 9.26 5.89
C PHE A 31 -6.73 9.54 7.24
N VAL A 32 -5.86 10.55 7.31
CA VAL A 32 -5.20 10.96 8.55
C VAL A 32 -6.23 11.34 9.62
N ARG A 33 -7.26 12.11 9.26
CA ARG A 33 -8.34 12.50 10.18
C ARG A 33 -9.12 11.29 10.71
N ARG A 34 -9.43 10.33 9.84
CA ARG A 34 -10.15 9.10 10.20
C ARG A 34 -9.42 8.27 11.25
N TYR A 35 -8.10 8.15 11.10
CA TYR A 35 -7.26 7.30 11.94
C TYR A 35 -6.45 8.06 12.99
N ILE A 36 -6.77 9.34 13.23
CA ILE A 36 -5.98 10.22 14.12
C ILE A 36 -5.75 9.64 15.53
N GLN A 37 -6.71 8.86 16.03
CA GLN A 37 -6.64 8.25 17.37
C GLN A 37 -5.70 7.03 17.44
N MET A 38 -5.31 6.46 16.30
CA MET A 38 -4.44 5.28 16.21
C MET A 38 -2.95 5.65 16.07
N PHE A 39 -2.64 6.93 15.82
CA PHE A 39 -1.25 7.39 15.72
C PHE A 39 -0.54 7.29 17.07
N LYS A 40 0.73 6.86 17.03
CA LYS A 40 1.57 6.65 18.21
C LYS A 40 2.95 7.28 17.98
N GLU A 41 3.61 7.63 19.07
CA GLU A 41 5.02 8.04 19.02
C GLU A 41 5.92 6.81 18.88
N TYR A 42 6.76 6.78 17.85
CA TYR A 42 7.74 5.73 17.57
C TYR A 42 9.02 6.36 17.02
N GLU A 43 10.16 6.02 17.61
CA GLU A 43 11.48 6.55 17.22
C GLU A 43 11.57 8.09 17.13
N GLY A 44 10.73 8.82 17.87
CA GLY A 44 10.67 10.28 17.88
C GLY A 44 9.75 10.90 16.84
N GLU A 45 8.99 10.08 16.09
CA GLU A 45 8.01 10.52 15.11
C GLU A 45 6.60 10.04 15.46
N VAL A 46 5.59 10.73 14.92
CA VAL A 46 4.18 10.32 15.05
C VAL A 46 3.82 9.47 13.83
N VAL A 47 3.59 8.19 14.07
CA VAL A 47 3.39 7.18 13.02
C VAL A 47 2.06 6.45 13.17
N LEU A 48 1.57 5.91 12.07
CA LEU A 48 0.48 4.95 12.03
C LEU A 48 1.03 3.59 11.61
N PHE A 49 0.72 2.56 12.40
CA PHE A 49 1.12 1.17 12.13
C PHE A 49 0.10 0.48 11.23
N PHE A 50 0.58 -0.47 10.44
CA PHE A 50 -0.24 -1.20 9.47
C PHE A 50 -0.03 -2.71 9.50
N ASN A 51 -1.12 -3.44 9.28
CA ASN A 51 -1.10 -4.87 8.99
C ASN A 51 -1.08 -5.12 7.49
N GLU A 52 -0.30 -6.10 7.05
CA GLU A 52 -0.30 -6.58 5.68
C GLU A 52 -1.52 -7.47 5.39
N ILE A 53 -2.24 -7.12 4.33
CA ILE A 53 -3.39 -7.87 3.79
C ILE A 53 -3.00 -8.59 2.50
N GLY A 54 -2.12 -7.98 1.70
CA GLY A 54 -1.64 -8.56 0.45
C GLY A 54 -0.21 -8.12 0.17
N TYR A 55 0.58 -9.04 -0.35
CA TYR A 55 1.96 -8.80 -0.75
C TYR A 55 2.27 -9.51 -2.06
N GLN A 56 2.98 -8.82 -2.95
CA GLN A 56 3.49 -9.40 -4.17
C GLN A 56 4.90 -8.89 -4.45
N ARG A 57 5.82 -9.83 -4.65
CA ARG A 57 7.15 -9.53 -5.15
C ARG A 57 7.18 -9.62 -6.67
N SER A 58 7.69 -8.58 -7.31
CA SER A 58 7.86 -8.50 -8.76
C SER A 58 6.54 -8.67 -9.53
N GLY A 59 6.62 -9.12 -10.77
CA GLY A 59 5.45 -9.42 -11.60
C GLY A 59 4.84 -8.24 -12.36
N MET A 60 5.40 -7.04 -12.21
CA MET A 60 5.06 -5.89 -13.03
C MET A 60 6.03 -5.72 -14.21
N ASN A 61 5.53 -5.21 -15.33
CA ASN A 61 6.32 -4.80 -16.49
C ASN A 61 7.07 -3.47 -16.23
N LYS A 62 7.89 -3.04 -17.18
CA LYS A 62 8.75 -1.85 -17.01
C LYS A 62 7.93 -0.54 -16.98
N GLU A 63 6.76 -0.53 -17.60
CA GLU A 63 5.88 0.64 -17.68
C GLU A 63 5.30 1.00 -16.31
N PHE A 64 5.22 0.04 -15.38
CA PHE A 64 4.81 0.26 -13.99
C PHE A 64 5.64 1.34 -13.29
N TYR A 65 6.98 1.28 -13.43
CA TYR A 65 7.92 2.20 -12.78
C TYR A 65 7.79 3.65 -13.25
N SER A 66 7.16 3.87 -14.40
CA SER A 66 6.84 5.22 -14.91
C SER A 66 5.42 5.66 -14.51
N ALA A 67 4.55 4.71 -14.14
CA ALA A 67 3.15 4.94 -13.83
C ALA A 67 2.87 5.11 -12.33
N PHE A 68 3.79 4.65 -11.49
CA PHE A 68 3.74 4.70 -10.03
C PHE A 68 5.03 5.30 -9.48
N GLU A 69 4.90 6.06 -8.41
CA GLU A 69 6.02 6.60 -7.62
C GLU A 69 6.46 5.61 -6.54
N ASN A 70 7.77 5.56 -6.27
CA ASN A 70 8.38 4.72 -5.26
C ASN A 70 7.94 5.16 -3.85
N CYS A 71 7.53 4.20 -3.01
CA CYS A 71 7.06 4.40 -1.63
C CYS A 71 5.86 5.35 -1.48
N LYS A 72 5.16 5.70 -2.56
CA LYS A 72 3.98 6.56 -2.48
C LYS A 72 2.74 5.74 -2.06
N PRO A 73 2.01 6.14 -1.00
CA PRO A 73 0.74 5.52 -0.65
C PRO A 73 -0.39 5.98 -1.58
N TYR A 74 -1.19 5.03 -2.04
CA TYR A 74 -2.42 5.22 -2.79
C TYR A 74 -3.60 4.69 -1.97
N PHE A 75 -4.67 5.47 -1.89
CA PHE A 75 -5.81 5.23 -0.99
C PHE A 75 -7.10 4.88 -1.75
N ASP A 76 -6.99 4.72 -3.07
CA ASP A 76 -8.10 4.49 -3.97
C ASP A 76 -7.92 3.21 -4.78
N LYS A 77 -9.00 2.47 -4.91
CA LYS A 77 -9.09 1.21 -5.64
C LYS A 77 -8.76 1.38 -7.11
N LYS A 78 -9.03 2.55 -7.68
CA LYS A 78 -8.69 2.85 -9.08
C LYS A 78 -7.18 2.81 -9.33
N SER A 79 -6.36 3.25 -8.37
CA SER A 79 -4.91 3.10 -8.44
C SER A 79 -4.49 1.63 -8.42
N VAL A 80 -5.17 0.78 -7.66
CA VAL A 80 -4.91 -0.68 -7.62
C VAL A 80 -5.34 -1.38 -8.91
N GLU A 81 -6.52 -1.04 -9.44
CA GLU A 81 -6.99 -1.53 -10.73
C GLU A 81 -6.07 -1.09 -11.87
N LYS A 82 -5.53 0.13 -11.80
CA LYS A 82 -4.51 0.61 -12.73
C LYS A 82 -3.23 -0.24 -12.62
N ALA A 83 -2.81 -0.65 -11.43
CA ALA A 83 -1.65 -1.52 -11.25
C ALA A 83 -1.81 -2.88 -11.94
N MET A 84 -3.03 -3.45 -11.96
CA MET A 84 -3.29 -4.71 -12.68
C MET A 84 -2.92 -4.65 -14.16
N LEU A 85 -3.04 -3.49 -14.80
CA LEU A 85 -2.75 -3.31 -16.23
C LEU A 85 -1.27 -3.53 -16.55
N TYR A 86 -0.40 -3.52 -15.53
CA TYR A 86 1.03 -3.69 -15.68
C TYR A 86 1.51 -5.10 -15.30
N LEU A 87 0.61 -6.00 -14.90
CA LEU A 87 0.95 -7.39 -14.63
C LEU A 87 1.52 -8.06 -15.88
N LYS A 88 2.62 -8.79 -15.71
CA LYS A 88 3.21 -9.56 -16.80
C LYS A 88 2.24 -10.67 -17.25
N PRO A 89 2.09 -10.92 -18.55
CA PRO A 89 1.29 -12.03 -19.04
C PRO A 89 1.81 -13.36 -18.50
N ASN A 90 0.90 -14.26 -18.11
CA ASN A 90 1.21 -15.57 -17.53
C ASN A 90 2.04 -15.53 -16.24
N ASP A 91 2.06 -14.39 -15.55
CA ASP A 91 2.68 -14.33 -14.23
C ASP A 91 1.84 -15.16 -13.24
N PRO A 92 2.42 -16.20 -12.60
CA PRO A 92 1.69 -17.03 -11.65
C PRO A 92 1.18 -16.24 -10.44
N PHE A 93 1.78 -15.08 -10.13
CA PHE A 93 1.35 -14.20 -9.05
C PHE A 93 0.16 -13.30 -9.45
N GLY A 94 -0.09 -13.11 -10.75
CA GLY A 94 -1.20 -12.28 -11.24
C GLY A 94 -2.59 -12.78 -10.84
N LEU A 95 -2.74 -14.08 -10.57
CA LEU A 95 -3.99 -14.66 -10.05
C LEU A 95 -4.27 -14.23 -8.61
N ASN A 96 -3.22 -14.07 -7.80
CA ASN A 96 -3.35 -13.63 -6.41
C ASN A 96 -3.50 -12.11 -6.33
N PHE A 97 -2.96 -11.35 -7.29
CA PHE A 97 -3.08 -9.89 -7.30
C PHE A 97 -4.54 -9.43 -7.21
N LYS A 98 -5.44 -10.03 -8.00
CA LYS A 98 -6.86 -9.65 -7.95
C LYS A 98 -7.46 -9.89 -6.57
N LYS A 99 -7.24 -11.07 -5.99
CA LYS A 99 -7.80 -11.42 -4.68
C LYS A 99 -7.20 -10.53 -3.58
N ASP A 100 -5.89 -10.44 -3.54
CA ASP A 100 -5.16 -9.87 -2.41
C ASP A 100 -5.11 -8.34 -2.47
N PHE A 101 -5.23 -7.75 -3.66
CA PHE A 101 -5.18 -6.29 -3.85
C PHE A 101 -6.49 -5.69 -4.35
N VAL A 102 -7.28 -6.34 -5.20
CA VAL A 102 -8.43 -5.65 -5.84
C VAL A 102 -9.73 -5.96 -5.11
N ASP A 103 -9.97 -7.23 -4.82
CA ASP A 103 -11.22 -7.69 -4.19
C ASP A 103 -11.27 -7.30 -2.71
N ASN A 104 -10.12 -7.25 -2.03
CA ASN A 104 -10.01 -6.92 -0.60
C ASN A 104 -9.72 -5.45 -0.29
N PHE A 105 -9.52 -4.59 -1.30
CA PHE A 105 -9.16 -3.19 -1.07
C PHE A 105 -10.39 -2.31 -0.85
N VAL A 106 -10.34 -1.52 0.21
CA VAL A 106 -11.43 -0.63 0.65
C VAL A 106 -10.98 0.82 0.55
N ASP A 107 -11.69 1.62 -0.24
CA ASP A 107 -11.36 3.03 -0.46
C ASP A 107 -11.29 3.83 0.84
N GLY A 108 -10.16 4.52 1.04
CA GLY A 108 -9.91 5.34 2.23
C GLY A 108 -9.73 4.54 3.53
N GLU A 109 -9.63 3.21 3.48
CA GLU A 109 -9.30 2.36 4.62
C GLU A 109 -8.04 1.52 4.36
N SER A 110 -7.89 1.04 3.13
CA SER A 110 -6.69 0.37 2.65
C SER A 110 -5.67 1.34 2.08
N VAL A 111 -4.40 0.96 2.15
CA VAL A 111 -3.29 1.62 1.46
C VAL A 111 -2.62 0.62 0.53
N PHE A 112 -2.40 1.05 -0.71
CA PHE A 112 -1.59 0.35 -1.69
C PHE A 112 -0.33 1.17 -1.91
N TYR A 113 0.84 0.55 -1.86
CA TYR A 113 2.08 1.20 -2.25
C TYR A 113 3.03 0.19 -2.86
N ALA A 114 4.08 0.72 -3.49
CA ALA A 114 5.09 -0.08 -4.14
C ALA A 114 6.48 0.46 -3.80
N SER A 115 7.45 -0.43 -3.56
CA SER A 115 8.83 -0.07 -3.23
C SER A 115 9.83 -0.80 -4.14
N TRP A 116 10.90 -0.10 -4.57
CA TRP A 116 11.99 -0.65 -5.37
C TRP A 116 13.29 0.16 -5.28
#